data_AF-A0A1F8WNH1-F1
#
_entry.id   AF-A0A1F8WNH1-F1
#
_cell.length_a   1.000
_cell.length_b   1.000
_cell.length_c   1.000
_cell.angle_alpha   90.00
_cell.angle_beta   90.00
_cell.angle_gamma   90.00
#
_symmetry.space_group_name_H-M   'P 1'
#
loop_
_entity.id
_entity.type
_entity.pdbx_description
1 polymer ?
#
loop_
_entity_poly.entity_id
_entity_poly.type
_entity_poly.pdbx_seq_one_letter_code
_entity_poly.pdbx_strand_id
1 'polypeptide(L)'
;MSTIMDGIEQQSLFADTSLTMDVIVGPGSRYRVLAKILPWRELAEVANHYRKMKVQIHNGRPLNLRMHLGVLIAQSMNRWTDRETEDMVAHHAGVRFLCGLEFSNETIDHTSIETFRNQLTPAGVEEINKAVVQAASVSGFTGSALCSSDTTVQEAPIAYPKIGEHDAK
;
A
#
# COMPACT_ATOMS: atom_id res chain seq x y z
N MET A 1 -34.51 1.35 38.25
CA MET A 1 -33.61 1.22 37.09
C MET A 1 -32.25 1.70 37.55
N SER A 2 -31.27 0.81 37.61
CA SER A 2 -29.93 1.12 38.11
C SER A 2 -29.07 1.64 36.96
N THR A 3 -28.76 2.94 36.95
CA THR A 3 -27.79 3.56 36.06
C THR A 3 -26.40 3.43 36.68
N ILE A 4 -25.87 2.21 36.70
CA ILE A 4 -24.49 1.98 37.11
C ILE A 4 -23.62 2.50 35.95
N MET A 5 -23.09 3.71 36.08
CA MET A 5 -22.17 4.35 35.13
C MET A 5 -20.72 3.88 35.37
N ASP A 6 -20.52 2.59 35.63
CA ASP A 6 -19.16 2.04 35.76
C ASP A 6 -18.55 1.95 34.35
N GLY A 7 -17.44 2.67 34.15
CA GLY A 7 -16.67 2.65 32.90
C GLY A 7 -16.85 3.86 31.98
N ILE A 8 -17.65 4.87 32.36
CA ILE A 8 -17.63 6.18 31.69
C ILE A 8 -16.57 7.05 32.39
N GLU A 9 -15.34 7.01 31.88
CA GLU A 9 -14.28 7.89 32.37
C GLU A 9 -14.47 9.32 31.84
N GLN A 10 -14.06 10.30 32.65
CA GLN A 10 -14.10 11.72 32.29
C GLN A 10 -13.34 11.94 30.98
N GLN A 11 -13.96 12.68 30.05
CA GLN A 11 -13.30 13.07 28.79
C GLN A 11 -11.97 13.78 29.11
N SER A 12 -10.91 13.38 28.40
CA SER A 12 -9.58 13.96 28.60
C SER A 12 -9.64 15.48 28.51
N LEU A 13 -9.16 16.15 29.56
CA LEU A 13 -9.04 17.62 29.61
C LEU A 13 -8.07 18.17 28.55
N PHE A 14 -7.32 17.29 27.89
CA PHE A 14 -6.35 17.62 26.84
C PHE A 14 -6.81 17.19 25.45
N ALA A 15 -8.11 16.92 25.26
CA ALA A 15 -8.66 16.51 23.97
C ALA A 15 -8.31 17.47 22.81
N ASP A 16 -8.20 18.77 23.09
CA ASP A 16 -7.90 19.81 22.10
C ASP A 16 -6.39 20.09 21.92
N THR A 17 -5.52 19.33 22.60
CA THR A 17 -4.06 19.51 22.52
C THR A 17 -3.42 18.45 21.61
N SER A 18 -2.37 18.83 20.91
CA SER A 18 -1.56 17.87 20.14
C SER A 18 -0.92 16.84 21.07
N LEU A 19 -1.33 15.59 20.94
CA LEU A 19 -0.82 14.46 21.71
C LEU A 19 0.10 13.61 20.84
N THR A 20 1.30 13.33 21.35
CA THR A 20 2.20 12.33 20.76
C THR A 20 2.00 11.01 21.49
N MET A 21 1.76 9.93 20.73
CA MET A 21 1.57 8.59 21.28
C MET A 21 2.60 7.64 20.70
N ASP A 22 3.24 6.88 21.57
CA ASP A 22 4.13 5.79 21.16
C ASP A 22 3.29 4.57 20.81
N VAL A 23 3.42 4.08 19.57
CA VAL A 23 2.65 2.93 19.06
C VAL A 23 3.59 1.76 18.79
N ILE A 24 3.28 0.59 19.36
CA ILE A 24 4.03 -0.63 19.10
C ILE A 24 3.63 -1.22 17.74
N VAL A 25 4.55 -1.17 16.77
CA VAL A 25 4.39 -1.85 15.47
C VAL A 25 4.93 -3.28 15.57
N GLY A 26 4.04 -4.24 15.77
CA GLY A 26 4.38 -5.67 15.91
C GLY A 26 5.21 -6.22 14.73
N PRO A 27 6.05 -7.25 14.96
CA PRO A 27 6.95 -7.79 13.94
C PRO A 27 6.23 -8.39 12.73
N GLY A 28 4.99 -8.87 12.91
CA GLY A 28 4.13 -9.40 11.85
C GLY A 28 3.29 -8.35 11.12
N SER A 29 3.43 -7.06 11.44
CA SER A 29 2.71 -6.01 10.71
C SER A 29 3.12 -6.01 9.25
N ARG A 30 2.16 -6.05 8.32
CA ARG A 30 2.39 -6.11 6.86
C ARG A 30 3.42 -5.08 6.39
N TYR A 31 3.33 -3.86 6.91
CA TYR A 31 4.21 -2.75 6.54
C TYR A 31 5.64 -2.92 7.05
N ARG A 32 5.80 -3.49 8.25
CA ARG A 32 7.12 -3.78 8.83
C ARG A 32 7.80 -4.93 8.10
N VAL A 33 7.03 -5.94 7.71
CA VAL A 33 7.51 -7.06 6.88
C VAL A 33 7.95 -6.54 5.51
N LEU A 34 7.10 -5.77 4.82
CA LEU A 34 7.44 -5.15 3.53
C LEU A 34 8.68 -4.26 3.64
N ALA A 35 8.76 -3.43 4.68
CA ALA A 35 9.90 -2.55 4.92
C ALA A 35 11.25 -3.28 5.01
N LYS A 36 11.26 -4.52 5.50
CA LYS A 36 12.48 -5.32 5.61
C LYS A 36 12.88 -6.02 4.30
N ILE A 37 11.89 -6.29 3.46
CA ILE A 37 12.04 -7.18 2.30
C ILE A 37 12.30 -6.40 1.01
N LEU A 38 11.75 -5.19 0.92
CA LEU A 38 11.88 -4.38 -0.29
C LEU A 38 13.34 -3.98 -0.55
N PRO A 39 13.82 -4.11 -1.81
CA PRO A 39 15.19 -3.76 -2.19
C PRO A 39 15.33 -2.24 -2.34
N TRP A 40 15.34 -1.51 -1.22
CA TRP A 40 15.27 -0.03 -1.21
C TRP A 40 16.33 0.65 -2.06
N ARG A 41 17.53 0.10 -2.12
CA ARG A 41 18.61 0.66 -2.94
C ARG A 41 18.31 0.57 -4.43
N GLU A 42 17.89 -0.60 -4.91
CA GLU A 42 17.50 -0.82 -6.31
C GLU A 42 16.31 0.09 -6.68
N LEU A 43 15.29 0.14 -5.83
CA LEU A 43 14.13 1.02 -6.04
C LEU A 43 14.55 2.50 -6.12
N ALA A 44 15.50 2.94 -5.29
CA ALA A 44 16.02 4.30 -5.32
C ALA A 44 16.83 4.60 -6.59
N GLU A 45 17.61 3.63 -7.07
CA GLU A 45 18.37 3.72 -8.32
C GLU A 45 17.43 3.84 -9.52
N VAL A 46 16.39 3.00 -9.60
CA VAL A 46 15.32 3.09 -10.62
C VAL A 46 14.61 4.44 -10.54
N ALA A 47 14.18 4.86 -9.34
CA ALA A 47 13.50 6.14 -9.17
C ALA A 47 14.35 7.32 -9.65
N ASN A 48 15.63 7.38 -9.27
CA ASN A 48 16.53 8.44 -9.73
C ASN A 48 16.82 8.35 -11.23
N HIS A 49 16.85 7.14 -11.81
CA HIS A 49 17.04 6.95 -13.25
C HIS A 49 15.95 7.65 -14.06
N TYR A 50 14.68 7.55 -13.65
CA TYR A 50 13.58 8.24 -14.34
C TYR A 50 13.48 9.72 -13.94
N ARG A 51 13.66 10.04 -12.66
CA ARG A 51 13.55 11.44 -12.19
C ARG A 51 14.57 12.36 -12.83
N LYS A 52 15.81 11.91 -13.04
CA LYS A 52 16.86 12.72 -13.70
C LYS A 52 16.53 13.08 -15.16
N MET A 53 15.61 12.35 -15.80
CA MET A 53 15.14 12.67 -17.16
C MET A 53 14.20 13.88 -17.18
N LYS A 54 13.54 14.20 -16.05
CA LYS A 54 12.60 15.32 -15.94
C LYS A 54 13.12 16.49 -15.12
N VAL A 55 13.96 16.23 -14.12
CA VAL A 55 14.38 17.24 -13.14
C VAL A 55 15.87 17.10 -12.86
N GLN A 56 16.54 18.22 -12.59
CA GLN A 56 17.93 18.24 -12.14
C GLN A 56 18.03 17.75 -10.68
N ILE A 57 18.25 16.45 -10.50
CA ILE A 57 18.25 15.79 -9.18
C ILE A 57 19.39 16.20 -8.24
N HIS A 58 20.44 16.85 -8.77
CA HIS A 58 21.60 17.29 -8.00
C HIS A 58 21.47 18.74 -7.47
N ASN A 59 20.39 19.44 -7.82
CA ASN A 59 20.18 20.80 -7.37
C ASN A 59 19.21 20.84 -6.18
N GLY A 60 19.59 21.58 -5.15
CA GLY A 60 18.74 21.81 -3.97
C GLY A 60 18.82 20.68 -2.92
N ARG A 61 17.78 20.59 -2.09
CA ARG A 61 17.72 19.60 -1.01
C ARG A 61 17.50 18.20 -1.60
N PRO A 62 18.29 17.19 -1.21
CA PRO A 62 18.08 15.82 -1.67
C PRO A 62 16.71 15.32 -1.23
N LEU A 63 15.98 14.69 -2.16
CA LEU A 63 14.68 14.11 -1.86
C LEU A 63 14.83 12.86 -0.98
N ASN A 64 13.99 12.72 0.04
CA ASN A 64 13.93 11.50 0.86
C ASN A 64 13.27 10.36 0.05
N LEU A 65 14.06 9.66 -0.78
CA LEU A 65 13.57 8.60 -1.65
C LEU A 65 12.89 7.46 -0.89
N ARG A 66 13.37 7.15 0.32
CA ARG A 66 12.79 6.10 1.17
C ARG A 66 11.34 6.42 1.50
N MET A 67 11.06 7.67 1.86
CA MET A 67 9.71 8.18 2.12
C MET A 67 8.86 8.11 0.85
N HIS A 68 9.28 8.75 -0.24
CA HIS A 68 8.47 8.83 -1.46
C HIS A 68 8.18 7.46 -2.10
N LEU A 69 9.14 6.53 -2.09
CA LEU A 69 8.92 5.16 -2.55
C LEU A 69 7.98 4.39 -1.62
N GLY A 70 8.14 4.55 -0.30
CA GLY A 70 7.24 3.94 0.69
C GLY A 70 5.80 4.40 0.50
N VAL A 71 5.60 5.69 0.25
CA VAL A 71 4.31 6.32 -0.06
C VAL A 71 3.70 5.74 -1.33
N LEU A 72 4.46 5.69 -2.44
CA LEU A 72 4.00 5.15 -3.71
C LEU A 72 3.55 3.68 -3.58
N ILE A 73 4.30 2.86 -2.85
CA ILE A 73 3.99 1.46 -2.61
C ILE A 73 2.76 1.32 -1.70
N ALA A 74 2.68 2.11 -0.62
CA ALA A 74 1.52 2.08 0.29
C ALA A 74 0.23 2.52 -0.41
N GLN A 75 0.31 3.58 -1.22
CA GLN A 75 -0.79 4.11 -2.00
C GLN A 75 -1.30 3.08 -3.00
N SER A 76 -0.41 2.48 -3.79
CA SER A 76 -0.79 1.49 -4.81
C SER A 76 -1.35 0.20 -4.20
N MET A 77 -0.76 -0.29 -3.10
CA MET A 77 -1.22 -1.50 -2.41
C MET A 77 -2.62 -1.35 -1.81
N ASN A 78 -2.95 -0.16 -1.28
CA ASN A 78 -4.24 0.06 -0.61
C ASN A 78 -5.28 0.79 -1.47
N ARG A 79 -4.91 1.25 -2.67
CA ARG A 79 -5.77 2.04 -3.59
C ARG A 79 -6.29 3.34 -2.97
N TRP A 80 -5.43 4.02 -2.22
CA TRP A 80 -5.75 5.31 -1.62
C TRP A 80 -5.62 6.47 -2.61
N THR A 81 -6.44 7.50 -2.41
CA THR A 81 -6.25 8.82 -3.01
C THR A 81 -5.00 9.51 -2.44
N ASP A 82 -4.52 10.58 -3.08
CA ASP A 82 -3.35 11.31 -2.58
C ASP A 82 -3.59 11.92 -1.19
N ARG A 83 -4.80 12.42 -0.92
CA ARG A 83 -5.17 12.98 0.40
C ARG A 83 -5.25 11.92 1.48
N GLU A 84 -5.90 10.79 1.20
CA GLU A 84 -5.91 9.66 2.13
C GLU A 84 -4.48 9.16 2.40
N THR A 85 -3.63 9.16 1.38
CA THR A 85 -2.23 8.73 1.56
C THR A 85 -1.45 9.71 2.44
N GLU A 86 -1.62 11.02 2.25
CA GLU A 86 -1.08 12.06 3.14
C GLU A 86 -1.50 11.83 4.60
N ASP A 87 -2.81 11.63 4.86
CA ASP A 87 -3.33 11.34 6.19
C ASP A 87 -2.73 10.06 6.79
N MET A 88 -2.61 9.01 5.98
CA MET A 88 -2.04 7.74 6.42
C MET A 88 -0.55 7.85 6.73
N VAL A 89 0.21 8.65 5.99
CA VAL A 89 1.62 8.92 6.29
C VAL A 89 1.74 9.76 7.55
N ALA A 90 0.85 10.74 7.76
CA ALA A 90 0.87 11.56 8.96
C ALA A 90 0.58 10.74 10.24
N HIS A 91 -0.39 9.81 10.19
CA HIS A 91 -0.97 9.23 11.41
C HIS A 91 -0.77 7.72 11.58
N HIS A 92 -0.62 6.95 10.50
CA HIS A 92 -0.56 5.49 10.61
C HIS A 92 0.87 4.98 10.85
N ALA A 93 1.18 4.58 12.08
CA ALA A 93 2.51 4.12 12.51
C ALA A 93 3.15 3.07 11.58
N GLY A 94 2.37 2.10 11.08
CA GLY A 94 2.88 1.10 10.13
C GLY A 94 3.30 1.70 8.78
N VAL A 95 2.57 2.70 8.26
CA VAL A 95 2.90 3.36 6.99
C VAL A 95 4.13 4.23 7.18
N ARG A 96 4.22 4.94 8.32
CA ARG A 96 5.43 5.68 8.72
C ARG A 96 6.66 4.79 8.76
N PHE A 97 6.54 3.60 9.36
CA PHE A 97 7.60 2.59 9.35
C PHE A 97 7.96 2.15 7.92
N LEU A 98 6.95 1.90 7.07
CA LEU A 98 7.19 1.62 5.66
C LEU A 98 7.84 2.80 4.93
N CYS A 99 7.74 4.03 5.40
CA CYS A 99 8.38 5.21 4.79
C CYS A 99 9.75 5.55 5.39
N GLY A 100 10.20 4.85 6.44
CA GLY A 100 11.44 5.19 7.16
C GLY A 100 11.30 6.44 8.05
N LEU A 101 10.09 6.69 8.57
CA LEU A 101 9.73 7.87 9.36
C LEU A 101 9.44 7.54 10.82
N GLU A 102 9.89 6.38 11.32
CA GLU A 102 9.60 5.89 12.67
C GLU A 102 10.06 6.81 13.82
N PHE A 103 11.12 7.59 13.60
CA PHE A 103 11.67 8.54 14.57
C PHE A 103 11.71 9.98 14.05
N SER A 104 11.02 10.24 12.93
CA SER A 104 10.97 11.56 12.31
C SER A 104 9.57 12.15 12.47
N ASN A 105 9.47 13.47 12.55
CA ASN A 105 8.21 14.20 12.44
C ASN A 105 7.95 14.66 11.00
N GLU A 106 8.82 14.30 10.06
CA GLU A 106 8.60 14.57 8.64
C GLU A 106 7.32 13.88 8.15
N THR A 107 6.64 14.56 7.23
CA THR A 107 5.46 14.07 6.52
C THR A 107 5.52 14.57 5.08
N ILE A 108 4.58 14.11 4.26
CA ILE A 108 4.45 14.47 2.86
C ILE A 108 3.04 14.98 2.59
N ASP A 109 2.92 16.03 1.79
CA ASP A 109 1.65 16.56 1.33
C ASP A 109 1.23 15.91 0.01
N HIS A 110 -0.07 15.84 -0.26
CA HIS A 110 -0.64 15.22 -1.47
C HIS A 110 -0.04 15.76 -2.77
N THR A 111 0.33 17.05 -2.84
CA THR A 111 0.93 17.63 -4.05
C THR A 111 2.34 17.11 -4.30
N SER A 112 3.13 16.86 -3.24
CA SER A 112 4.44 16.20 -3.35
C SER A 112 4.31 14.74 -3.77
N ILE A 113 3.26 14.03 -3.33
CA ILE A 113 2.95 12.66 -3.76
C ILE A 113 2.70 12.64 -5.27
N GLU A 114 1.81 13.50 -5.75
CA GLU A 114 1.49 13.64 -7.17
C GLU A 114 2.73 14.03 -7.98
N THR A 115 3.47 15.03 -7.52
CA THR A 115 4.70 15.51 -8.18
C THR A 115 5.72 14.40 -8.35
N PHE A 116 5.96 13.61 -7.31
CA PHE A 116 6.90 12.48 -7.38
C PHE A 116 6.47 11.44 -8.42
N ARG A 117 5.19 11.07 -8.44
CA ARG A 117 4.62 10.14 -9.42
C ARG A 117 4.73 10.67 -10.86
N ASN A 118 4.50 11.96 -11.08
CA ASN A 118 4.66 12.62 -12.37
C ASN A 118 6.14 12.65 -12.86
N GLN A 119 7.10 12.64 -11.94
CA GLN A 119 8.53 12.56 -12.26
C GLN A 119 8.98 11.16 -12.68
N LEU A 120 8.36 10.09 -12.16
CA LEU A 120 8.74 8.71 -12.46
C LEU A 120 8.30 8.22 -13.84
N THR A 121 7.26 8.82 -14.43
CA THR A 121 6.58 8.35 -15.65
C THR A 121 5.94 6.95 -15.48
N PRO A 122 5.00 6.55 -16.36
CA PRO A 122 4.41 5.21 -16.29
C PRO A 122 5.44 4.09 -16.36
N ALA A 123 6.49 4.24 -17.16
CA ALA A 123 7.57 3.25 -17.29
C ALA A 123 8.35 3.05 -15.99
N GLY A 124 8.67 4.14 -15.27
CA GLY A 124 9.36 4.04 -13.99
C GLY A 124 8.52 3.41 -12.89
N VAL A 125 7.21 3.68 -12.87
CA VAL A 125 6.29 3.01 -11.95
C VAL A 125 6.17 1.52 -12.27
N GLU A 126 6.13 1.14 -13.55
CA GLU A 126 6.11 -0.26 -13.96
C GLU A 126 7.38 -1.01 -13.53
N GLU A 127 8.55 -0.41 -13.70
CA GLU A 127 9.84 -0.99 -13.30
C GLU A 127 9.96 -1.15 -11.77
N ILE A 128 9.51 -0.14 -11.02
CA ILE A 128 9.38 -0.23 -9.55
C ILE A 128 8.45 -1.39 -9.16
N ASN A 129 7.29 -1.52 -9.82
CA ASN A 129 6.36 -2.60 -9.53
C ASN A 129 6.97 -3.99 -9.83
N LYS A 130 7.74 -4.14 -10.91
CA LYS A 130 8.46 -5.39 -11.22
C LYS A 130 9.45 -5.76 -10.11
N ALA A 131 10.25 -4.79 -9.65
CA ALA A 131 11.20 -5.02 -8.55
C ALA A 131 10.49 -5.41 -7.24
N VAL A 132 9.36 -4.76 -6.92
CA VAL A 132 8.53 -5.10 -5.75
C VAL A 132 8.00 -6.54 -5.85
N VAL A 133 7.43 -6.92 -6.99
CA VAL A 133 6.88 -8.27 -7.21
C VAL A 133 7.97 -9.34 -7.20
N GLN A 134 9.13 -9.05 -7.78
CA GLN A 134 10.28 -9.96 -7.75
C GLN A 134 10.76 -10.19 -6.31
N ALA A 135 10.88 -9.14 -5.50
CA ALA A 135 11.21 -9.26 -4.09
C ALA A 135 10.17 -10.08 -3.31
N ALA A 136 8.88 -9.91 -3.64
CA ALA A 136 7.81 -10.69 -3.04
C ALA A 136 7.91 -12.18 -3.40
N SER A 137 8.30 -12.50 -4.64
CA SER A 137 8.49 -13.88 -5.10
C SER A 137 9.67 -14.55 -4.41
N VAL A 138 10.82 -13.88 -4.33
CA VAL A 138 12.01 -14.39 -3.63
C VAL A 138 11.72 -14.65 -2.15
N SER A 139 10.87 -13.83 -1.54
CA SER A 139 10.48 -13.97 -0.13
C SER A 139 9.37 -15.00 0.11
N GLY A 140 8.89 -15.68 -0.94
CA GLY A 140 7.88 -16.73 -0.82
C GLY A 140 6.45 -16.22 -0.65
N PHE A 141 6.17 -14.93 -0.84
CA PHE A 141 4.80 -14.40 -0.82
C PHE A 141 4.03 -14.68 -2.11
N THR A 142 4.73 -14.92 -3.21
CA THR A 142 4.13 -15.26 -4.50
C THR A 142 4.74 -16.57 -5.01
N GLY A 143 4.05 -17.67 -4.77
CA GLY A 143 4.42 -19.00 -5.26
C GLY A 143 3.21 -19.73 -5.85
N SER A 144 3.46 -20.65 -6.79
CA SER A 144 2.42 -21.50 -7.40
C SER A 144 1.58 -22.28 -6.38
N ALA A 145 2.09 -22.50 -5.16
CA ALA A 145 1.37 -23.14 -4.07
C ALA A 145 0.25 -22.25 -3.45
N LEU A 146 0.28 -20.93 -3.68
CA LEU A 146 -0.77 -19.98 -3.29
C LEU A 146 -1.79 -19.75 -4.42
N CYS A 147 -1.50 -20.24 -5.63
CA CYS A 147 -2.42 -20.19 -6.75
C CYS A 147 -3.45 -21.31 -6.57
N SER A 148 -4.49 -21.06 -5.77
CA SER A 148 -5.69 -21.89 -5.77
C SER A 148 -6.37 -21.73 -7.13
N SER A 149 -5.98 -22.57 -8.08
CA SER A 149 -6.73 -22.76 -9.32
C SER A 149 -8.00 -23.50 -8.91
N ASP A 150 -9.03 -22.75 -8.52
CA ASP A 150 -10.36 -23.33 -8.30
C ASP A 150 -10.96 -23.65 -9.68
N THR A 151 -10.55 -24.80 -10.22
CA THR A 151 -11.09 -25.35 -11.46
C THR A 151 -12.33 -26.20 -11.21
N THR A 152 -13.10 -25.93 -10.16
CA THR A 152 -14.46 -26.49 -10.07
C THR A 152 -15.38 -25.75 -11.06
N VAL A 153 -15.15 -26.00 -12.35
CA VAL A 153 -16.18 -25.82 -13.37
C VAL A 153 -17.30 -26.77 -12.98
N GLN A 154 -18.30 -26.26 -12.27
CA GLN A 154 -19.58 -26.93 -12.18
C GLN A 154 -20.19 -26.88 -13.58
N GLU A 155 -20.44 -28.04 -14.16
CA GLU A 155 -21.20 -28.15 -15.38
C GLU A 155 -22.50 -27.36 -15.20
N ALA A 156 -22.75 -26.39 -16.09
CA ALA A 156 -24.03 -25.70 -16.09
C ALA A 156 -25.13 -26.77 -16.21
N PRO A 157 -26.24 -26.67 -15.45
CA PRO A 157 -27.35 -27.61 -15.58
C PRO A 157 -28.08 -27.33 -16.90
N ILE A 158 -27.48 -27.77 -18.01
CA ILE A 158 -28.08 -27.71 -19.33
C ILE A 158 -29.07 -28.87 -19.38
N ALA A 159 -30.36 -28.55 -19.26
CA ALA A 159 -31.41 -29.49 -19.56
C ALA A 159 -31.33 -29.84 -21.06
N TYR A 160 -31.23 -31.13 -21.39
CA TYR A 160 -31.26 -31.61 -22.77
C TYR A 160 -32.55 -31.14 -23.47
N PRO A 161 -32.49 -30.63 -24.72
CA PRO A 161 -33.69 -30.27 -25.45
C PRO A 161 -34.54 -31.54 -25.71
N LYS A 162 -35.81 -31.50 -25.28
CA LYS A 162 -36.79 -32.52 -25.67
C LYS A 162 -37.05 -32.38 -27.16
N ILE A 163 -36.68 -33.38 -27.94
CA ILE A 163 -37.10 -33.52 -29.33
C ILE A 163 -38.63 -33.62 -29.31
N GLY A 164 -39.30 -32.64 -29.93
CA GLY A 164 -40.75 -32.63 -30.01
C GLY A 164 -41.25 -33.85 -30.77
N GLU A 165 -42.07 -34.66 -30.10
CA GLU A 165 -42.94 -35.65 -30.75
C GLU A 165 -43.90 -34.91 -31.67
N HIS A 166 -43.58 -34.90 -32.96
CA HIS A 166 -44.47 -34.43 -34.00
C HIS A 166 -45.40 -35.59 -34.35
N ASP A 167 -46.43 -35.80 -33.53
CA ASP A 167 -47.48 -36.77 -33.83
C ASP A 167 -48.28 -36.28 -35.04
N ALA A 168 -48.18 -37.07 -36.12
CA ALA A 168 -48.98 -36.95 -37.31
C ALA A 168 -50.46 -37.26 -37.01
N LYS A 169 -51.34 -36.34 -37.39
CA LYS A 169 -52.73 -36.61 -37.75
C LYS A 169 -53.05 -35.88 -39.05
#